data_AF-A0A0F9HVJ1-F1
#
_entry.id   AF-A0A0F9HVJ1-F1
#
_cell.length_a   1.000
_cell.length_b   1.000
_cell.length_c   1.000
_cell.angle_alpha   90.00
_cell.angle_beta   90.00
_cell.angle_gamma   90.00
#
_symmetry.space_group_name_H-M   'P 1'
#
loop_
_entity.id
_entity.type
_entity.pdbx_description
1 polymer ?
#
loop_
_entity_poly.entity_id
_entity_poly.type
_entity_poly.pdbx_seq_one_letter_code
_entity_poly.pdbx_strand_id
1 'polypeptide(L)'
;MSLDKWLKQEKKEKKPAKGKKELQNEISSDIKSKEFHENLSTKLVRFVFVCLNTKCKYQKIIVKKELAELDKICPRCKKIMKIKESKN
;
A
#
# COMPACT_ATOMS: atom_id res chain seq x y z
N MET A 1 -13.05 -27.07 19.34
CA MET A 1 -13.29 -25.65 19.01
C MET A 1 -12.82 -25.43 17.58
N SER A 2 -13.72 -25.50 16.59
CA SER A 2 -13.36 -25.70 15.17
C SER A 2 -13.46 -24.41 14.35
N LEU A 3 -12.46 -24.21 13.48
CA LEU A 3 -12.18 -23.03 12.64
C LEU A 3 -13.01 -23.00 11.35
N ASP A 4 -14.29 -23.38 11.39
CA ASP A 4 -15.12 -23.62 10.19
C ASP A 4 -16.15 -22.53 9.89
N LYS A 5 -15.89 -21.27 10.26
CA LYS A 5 -16.94 -20.22 10.20
C LYS A 5 -16.65 -18.99 9.34
N TRP A 6 -15.68 -19.06 8.43
CA TRP A 6 -15.39 -18.00 7.47
C TRP A 6 -15.49 -18.48 6.03
N LEU A 7 -16.71 -18.66 5.54
CA LEU A 7 -17.03 -18.50 4.12
C LEU A 7 -18.56 -18.34 3.96
N LYS A 8 -19.09 -17.15 4.33
CA LYS A 8 -20.46 -16.79 3.92
C LYS A 8 -20.39 -16.16 2.54
N GLN A 9 -20.66 -17.03 1.59
CA GLN A 9 -20.83 -16.81 0.17
C GLN A 9 -22.22 -16.20 -0.05
N GLU A 10 -22.32 -14.88 -0.21
CA GLU A 10 -23.57 -14.26 -0.72
C GLU A 10 -23.54 -14.28 -2.25
N LYS A 11 -24.46 -15.08 -2.77
CA LYS A 11 -24.72 -15.37 -4.17
C LYS A 11 -25.70 -14.34 -4.73
N LYS A 12 -25.38 -13.89 -5.96
CA LYS A 12 -26.31 -13.56 -7.08
C LYS A 12 -27.16 -12.29 -6.86
N GLU A 13 -27.36 -11.44 -7.85
CA GLU A 13 -28.18 -11.78 -9.02
C GLU A 13 -28.24 -10.64 -10.10
N LYS A 14 -28.28 -11.05 -11.38
CA LYS A 14 -28.85 -10.41 -12.62
C LYS A 14 -28.19 -9.17 -13.30
N LYS A 15 -27.61 -9.45 -14.50
CA LYS A 15 -27.57 -8.58 -15.72
C LYS A 15 -28.98 -8.59 -16.40
N PRO A 16 -29.39 -7.68 -17.36
CA PRO A 16 -28.61 -7.14 -18.49
C PRO A 16 -28.89 -5.71 -19.06
N ALA A 17 -27.88 -5.18 -19.78
CA ALA A 17 -27.81 -4.40 -21.03
C ALA A 17 -28.81 -3.27 -21.41
N LYS A 18 -28.29 -2.04 -21.66
CA LYS A 18 -28.11 -1.37 -22.98
C LYS A 18 -28.01 0.17 -22.83
N GLY A 19 -27.06 0.78 -23.53
CA GLY A 19 -27.03 2.24 -23.74
C GLY A 19 -25.72 2.72 -24.37
N LYS A 20 -25.60 2.61 -25.69
CA LYS A 20 -24.56 3.28 -26.49
C LYS A 20 -24.83 4.79 -26.52
N LYS A 21 -23.80 5.62 -26.41
CA LYS A 21 -23.62 6.85 -27.21
C LYS A 21 -22.17 7.30 -27.13
N GLU A 22 -21.53 7.29 -28.29
CA GLU A 22 -20.26 7.97 -28.58
C GLU A 22 -20.40 9.48 -28.41
N LEU A 23 -19.35 10.13 -27.94
CA LEU A 23 -18.95 11.43 -28.47
C LEU A 23 -17.43 11.53 -28.38
N GLN A 24 -16.78 11.43 -29.54
CA GLN A 24 -15.41 11.89 -29.75
C GLN A 24 -15.37 13.40 -29.47
N ASN A 25 -14.32 13.86 -28.81
CA ASN A 25 -13.77 15.17 -29.10
C ASN A 25 -12.25 15.08 -28.98
N GLU A 26 -11.60 15.19 -30.12
CA GLU A 26 -10.17 15.28 -30.28
C GLU A 26 -9.66 16.70 -29.92
N ILE A 27 -8.34 16.79 -29.76
CA ILE A 27 -7.47 17.97 -29.87
C ILE A 27 -6.89 18.50 -28.54
N SER A 28 -5.75 17.86 -28.22
CA SER A 28 -4.42 18.45 -28.06
C SER A 28 -4.23 19.70 -27.19
N SER A 29 -3.46 19.52 -26.12
CA SER A 29 -2.33 20.41 -25.78
C SER A 29 -1.36 19.69 -24.84
N ASP A 30 -0.19 19.37 -25.38
CA ASP A 30 1.12 19.45 -24.73
C ASP A 30 1.14 19.40 -23.19
N ILE A 31 1.06 18.18 -22.64
CA ILE A 31 1.69 17.91 -21.36
C ILE A 31 2.76 16.89 -21.67
N LYS A 32 3.94 17.42 -21.98
CA LYS A 32 5.21 16.71 -21.87
C LYS A 32 5.42 16.36 -20.39
N SER A 33 4.60 15.43 -19.90
CA SER A 33 4.83 14.68 -18.68
C SER A 33 6.09 13.91 -18.94
N LYS A 34 7.20 14.55 -18.60
CA LYS A 34 8.51 13.95 -18.48
C LYS A 34 8.27 12.76 -17.57
N GLU A 35 8.08 11.59 -18.18
CA GLU A 35 8.08 10.29 -17.52
C GLU A 35 9.44 10.19 -16.84
N PHE A 36 9.54 10.74 -15.64
CA PHE A 36 10.40 10.19 -14.63
C PHE A 36 9.80 8.84 -14.28
N HIS A 37 9.99 7.88 -15.19
CA HIS A 37 10.25 6.51 -14.78
C HIS A 37 11.56 6.58 -13.98
N GLU A 38 11.47 7.12 -12.76
CA GLU A 38 12.44 6.87 -11.71
C GLU A 38 12.60 5.36 -11.70
N ASN A 39 13.81 4.92 -11.98
CA ASN A 39 14.20 3.51 -11.98
C ASN A 39 13.62 2.85 -10.73
N LEU A 40 12.47 2.19 -10.89
CA LEU A 40 11.81 1.45 -9.82
C LEU A 40 12.74 0.30 -9.52
N SER A 41 13.67 0.55 -8.58
CA SER A 41 14.57 -0.47 -8.07
C SER A 41 13.66 -1.63 -7.65
N THR A 42 13.73 -2.73 -8.40
CA THR A 42 12.92 -3.92 -8.16
C THR A 42 13.28 -4.59 -6.84
N LYS A 43 14.33 -4.10 -6.18
CA LYS A 43 14.88 -4.63 -4.94
C LYS A 43 14.03 -4.18 -3.76
N LEU A 44 13.62 -5.17 -2.97
CA LEU A 44 12.92 -4.95 -1.71
C LEU A 44 13.95 -4.64 -0.64
N VAL A 45 13.80 -3.51 0.05
CA VAL A 45 14.69 -3.15 1.15
C VAL A 45 14.09 -3.65 2.47
N ARG A 46 14.91 -4.28 3.29
CA ARG A 46 14.57 -4.70 4.65
C ARG A 46 14.86 -3.56 5.62
N PHE A 47 13.80 -2.99 6.18
CA PHE A 47 13.85 -1.93 7.20
C PHE A 47 13.54 -2.50 8.58
N VAL A 48 14.41 -2.22 9.54
CA VAL A 48 14.20 -2.54 10.96
C VAL A 48 13.74 -1.28 11.67
N PHE A 49 12.52 -1.29 12.20
CA PHE A 49 11.92 -0.18 12.94
C PHE A 49 11.88 -0.46 14.43
N VAL A 50 12.24 0.53 15.24
CA VAL A 50 12.14 0.50 16.70
C VAL A 50 11.28 1.66 17.17
N CYS A 51 10.36 1.38 18.10
CA CYS A 51 9.52 2.41 18.68
C CYS A 51 10.34 3.39 19.52
N LEU A 52 10.13 4.71 19.35
CA LEU A 52 10.80 5.74 20.14
C LEU A 52 10.39 5.72 21.62
N ASN A 53 9.25 5.11 21.94
CA ASN A 53 8.81 4.98 23.31
C ASN A 53 9.56 3.85 24.03
N THR A 54 10.48 4.20 24.91
CA THR A 54 11.31 3.28 25.70
C THR A 54 10.49 2.30 26.55
N LYS A 55 9.28 2.68 26.95
CA LYS A 55 8.34 1.79 27.66
C LYS A 55 7.72 0.74 26.75
N CYS A 56 7.52 1.05 25.46
CA CYS A 56 6.87 0.14 24.51
C CYS A 56 7.80 -0.96 24.01
N LYS A 57 9.08 -0.63 23.76
CA LYS A 57 10.12 -1.55 23.25
C LYS A 57 9.72 -2.36 22.01
N TYR A 58 8.72 -1.91 21.27
CA TYR A 58 8.25 -2.62 20.09
C TYR A 58 9.21 -2.44 18.93
N GLN A 59 9.54 -3.55 18.27
CA GLN A 59 10.35 -3.57 17.06
C GLN A 59 9.57 -4.33 16.00
N LYS A 60 9.63 -3.86 14.76
CA LYS A 60 9.12 -4.56 13.59
C LYS A 60 10.11 -4.51 12.45
N ILE A 61 10.00 -5.47 11.55
CA ILE A 61 10.79 -5.52 10.32
C ILE A 61 9.80 -5.41 9.17
N ILE A 62 10.06 -4.49 8.26
CA ILE A 62 9.24 -4.25 7.08
C ILE A 62 10.14 -4.46 5.86
N VAL A 63 9.68 -5.28 4.92
CA VAL A 63 10.35 -5.49 3.63
C VAL A 63 9.45 -4.87 2.57
N LYS A 64 9.82 -3.67 2.10
CA LYS A 64 9.05 -2.90 1.12
C LYS A 64 10.00 -2.15 0.19
N LYS A 65 9.48 -1.75 -0.97
CA LYS A 65 10.20 -0.85 -1.89
C LYS A 65 10.24 0.57 -1.32
N GLU A 66 9.09 1.06 -0.88
CA GLU A 66 8.91 2.39 -0.32
C GLU A 66 8.17 2.32 1.00
N LEU A 67 8.49 3.23 1.92
CA LEU A 67 7.89 3.30 3.25
C LEU A 67 6.73 4.28 3.24
N ALA A 68 5.54 3.82 3.60
CA ALA A 68 4.40 4.69 3.81
C ALA A 68 4.48 5.39 5.18
N GLU A 69 3.79 6.51 5.34
CA GLU A 69 3.76 7.25 6.62
C GLU A 69 3.16 6.41 7.75
N LEU A 70 2.16 5.60 7.44
CA LEU A 70 1.52 4.67 8.39
C LEU A 70 2.50 3.62 8.93
N ASP A 71 3.52 3.24 8.14
CA ASP A 71 4.55 2.29 8.58
C ASP A 71 5.43 2.87 9.69
N LYS A 72 5.53 4.20 9.78
CA LYS A 72 6.28 4.89 10.84
C LYS A 72 5.52 4.96 12.16
N ILE A 73 4.27 4.47 12.23
CA ILE A 73 3.46 4.49 13.46
C ILE A 73 3.55 3.13 14.17
N CYS A 74 3.77 3.18 15.49
CA CYS A 74 3.81 2.01 16.33
C CYS A 74 2.40 1.44 16.54
N PRO A 75 2.13 0.17 16.23
CA PRO A 75 0.80 -0.41 16.38
C PRO A 75 0.36 -0.55 17.85
N ARG A 76 1.31 -0.67 18.79
CA ARG A 76 1.00 -0.79 20.22
C ARG A 76 0.67 0.53 20.90
N CYS A 77 1.54 1.53 20.75
CA CYS A 77 1.42 2.79 21.50
C CYS A 77 1.12 4.01 20.62
N LYS A 78 0.91 3.81 19.30
CA LYS A 78 0.60 4.85 18.31
C LYS A 78 1.62 6.00 18.20
N LYS A 79 2.78 5.85 18.83
CA LYS A 79 3.91 6.78 18.74
C LYS A 79 4.77 6.47 17.51
N ILE A 80 5.60 7.42 17.12
CA ILE A 80 6.49 7.32 15.98
C ILE A 80 7.56 6.23 16.23
N MET A 81 7.87 5.47 15.19
CA MET A 81 8.96 4.51 15.11
C MET A 81 10.12 5.09 14.30
N LYS A 82 11.35 4.73 14.67
CA LYS A 82 12.57 5.12 13.99
C LYS A 82 13.18 3.91 13.27
N ILE A 83 13.75 4.14 12.09
CA ILE A 83 14.52 3.12 11.37
C ILE A 83 15.87 2.97 12.09
N LYS A 84 16.19 1.75 12.51
CA LYS A 84 17.47 1.39 13.13
C LYS A 84 18.47 0.92 12.09
N GLU A 85 18.03 0.06 11.16
CA GLU A 85 18.86 -0.49 10.09
C GLU A 85 18.03 -0.65 8.81
N SER A 86 18.66 -0.43 7.66
CA SER A 86 18.10 -0.73 6.34
C SER A 86 19.14 -1.50 5.53
N LYS A 87 18.81 -2.70 5.08
CA LYS A 87 19.67 -3.54 4.22
C LYS A 87 18.91 -3.94 2.97
N ASN A 88 19.58 -3.88 1.82
CA ASN A 88 19.07 -4.24 0.51
C ASN A 88 19.54 -5.64 0.11
#